data_AF-A0AAW0X0H7-F1
#
_entry.id   AF-A0AAW0X0H7-F1
#
_cell.length_a   1.000
_cell.length_b   1.000
_cell.length_c   1.000
_cell.angle_alpha   90.00
_cell.angle_beta   90.00
_cell.angle_gamma   90.00
#
_symmetry.space_group_name_H-M   'P 1'
#
loop_
_entity.id
_entity.type
_entity.pdbx_description
1 polymer ?
#
loop_
_entity_poly.entity_id
_entity_poly.type
_entity_poly.pdbx_seq_one_letter_code
_entity_poly.pdbx_strand_id
1 'polypeptide(L)'
;QISTALLKLYFTKNDEKILKKSCDDIKSGLDVFETELIKRGTKFFGGDTPGMLDYMIWPWAERLPMVEMIARNNALLNQDRFPKMLSWMDFMKNDAAVKLSFISPENHLKYLNSRLEGRPDYDMED
;
A
#
# COMPACT_ATOMS: atom_id res chain seq x y z
N GLN A 1 -0.56 13.37 -6.30
CA GLN A 1 0.79 12.80 -6.52
C GLN A 1 0.80 11.26 -6.43
N ILE A 2 0.23 10.63 -5.40
CA ILE A 2 0.16 9.15 -5.33
C ILE A 2 -0.95 8.55 -6.20
N SER A 3 -2.08 9.25 -6.37
CA SER A 3 -3.12 8.89 -7.36
C SER A 3 -2.55 8.75 -8.78
N THR A 4 -1.57 9.57 -9.15
CA THR A 4 -0.89 9.52 -10.44
C THR A 4 0.05 8.32 -10.56
N ALA A 5 0.76 7.94 -9.49
CA ALA A 5 1.65 6.79 -9.48
C ALA A 5 0.89 5.46 -9.60
N LEU A 6 -0.23 5.32 -8.89
CA LEU A 6 -1.12 4.15 -8.97
C LEU A 6 -1.78 4.03 -10.34
N LEU A 7 -2.30 5.13 -10.88
CA LEU A 7 -2.84 5.17 -12.24
C LEU A 7 -1.77 4.78 -13.26
N LYS A 8 -0.56 5.34 -13.14
CA LYS A 8 0.55 5.04 -14.05
C LYS A 8 0.87 3.55 -14.03
N LEU A 9 1.01 2.95 -12.84
CA LEU A 9 1.28 1.52 -12.68
C LEU A 9 0.18 0.66 -13.34
N TYR A 10 -1.09 1.03 -13.19
CA TYR A 10 -2.19 0.34 -13.86
C TYR A 10 -2.15 0.50 -15.38
N PHE A 11 -1.99 1.72 -15.91
CA PHE A 11 -1.95 1.95 -17.36
C PHE A 11 -0.75 1.30 -18.03
N THR A 12 0.36 1.19 -17.31
CA THR A 12 1.58 0.56 -17.81
C THR A 12 1.65 -0.92 -17.49
N LYS A 13 0.60 -1.51 -16.90
CA LYS A 13 0.59 -2.94 -16.54
C LYS A 13 0.74 -3.86 -17.75
N ASN A 14 0.50 -3.39 -18.97
CA ASN A 14 0.69 -4.20 -20.18
C ASN A 14 2.09 -4.06 -20.79
N ASP A 15 2.90 -3.12 -20.29
CA ASP A 15 4.32 -2.99 -20.61
C ASP A 15 5.14 -3.56 -19.44
N GLU A 16 5.69 -4.75 -19.62
CA GLU A 16 6.42 -5.46 -18.58
C GLU A 16 7.64 -4.68 -18.07
N LYS A 17 8.33 -3.94 -18.94
CA LYS A 17 9.52 -3.16 -18.57
C LYS A 17 9.13 -1.99 -17.68
N ILE A 18 8.06 -1.28 -18.02
CA ILE A 18 7.59 -0.14 -17.22
C ILE A 18 6.95 -0.63 -15.91
N LEU A 19 6.21 -1.73 -15.93
CA LEU A 19 5.65 -2.35 -14.73
C LEU A 19 6.76 -2.73 -13.75
N LYS A 20 7.79 -3.44 -14.22
CA LYS A 20 8.94 -3.82 -13.39
C LYS A 20 9.62 -2.60 -12.78
N LYS A 21 9.93 -1.57 -13.59
CA LYS A 21 10.54 -0.33 -13.10
C LYS A 21 9.68 0.33 -12.02
N SER A 22 8.36 0.40 -12.23
CA SER A 22 7.44 1.02 -11.26
C SER A 22 7.41 0.22 -9.95
N CYS A 23 7.48 -1.11 -10.02
CA CYS A 23 7.59 -1.96 -8.83
C CYS A 23 8.92 -1.73 -8.11
N ASP A 24 10.04 -1.61 -8.83
CA ASP A 24 11.36 -1.34 -8.26
C ASP A 24 11.41 0.05 -7.57
N ASP A 25 10.78 1.07 -8.17
CA ASP A 25 10.65 2.41 -7.58
C ASP A 25 9.83 2.37 -6.27
N ILE A 26 8.71 1.63 -6.24
CA ILE A 26 7.90 1.46 -5.03
C ILE A 26 8.69 0.73 -3.94
N LYS A 27 9.37 -0.37 -4.29
CA LYS A 27 10.22 -1.11 -3.35
C LYS A 27 11.31 -0.23 -2.74
N SER A 28 11.93 0.62 -3.54
CA SER A 28 12.95 1.58 -3.07
C SER A 28 12.36 2.60 -2.09
N GLY A 29 11.12 3.04 -2.31
CA GLY A 29 10.38 3.85 -1.35
C GLY A 29 10.08 3.09 -0.05
N LEU A 30 9.71 1.81 -0.14
CA LEU A 30 9.44 0.96 1.04
C LEU A 30 10.70 0.70 1.88
N ASP A 31 11.89 0.66 1.28
CA ASP A 31 13.15 0.50 2.03
C ASP A 31 13.35 1.61 3.07
N VAL A 32 12.88 2.82 2.80
CA VAL A 32 12.98 3.95 3.75
C VAL A 32 12.17 3.66 5.01
N PHE A 33 10.95 3.14 4.85
CA PHE A 33 10.07 2.79 5.97
C PHE A 33 10.58 1.57 6.73
N GLU A 34 11.03 0.53 6.02
CA GLU A 34 11.62 -0.66 6.61
C GLU A 34 12.86 -0.31 7.46
N THR A 35 13.77 0.48 6.89
CA THR A 35 15.00 0.91 7.59
C THR A 35 14.67 1.71 8.84
N GLU A 36 13.70 2.61 8.77
CA GLU A 36 13.30 3.43 9.91
C GLU A 36 12.65 2.59 11.01
N LEU A 37 11.78 1.62 10.67
CA LEU A 37 11.20 0.70 11.64
C LEU A 37 12.27 -0.18 12.31
N ILE A 38 13.25 -0.68 11.54
CA ILE A 38 14.39 -1.43 12.08
C ILE A 38 15.18 -0.55 13.06
N LYS A 39 15.51 0.67 12.66
CA LYS A 39 16.30 1.62 13.46
C LYS A 39 15.60 1.99 14.76
N ARG A 40 14.28 2.23 14.72
CA ARG A 40 13.49 2.54 15.92
C ARG A 40 13.35 1.34 16.85
N GLY A 41 13.22 0.14 16.28
CA GLY A 41 13.02 -1.09 17.04
C GLY A 41 11.65 -1.17 17.74
N THR A 42 10.72 -0.28 17.40
CA THR A 42 9.38 -0.20 17.99
C THR A 42 8.31 -0.85 17.11
N LYS A 43 7.13 -1.08 17.69
CA LYS A 43 6.00 -1.70 17.00
C LYS A 43 5.40 -0.78 15.91
N PHE A 44 5.34 0.50 16.22
CA PHE A 44 4.81 1.57 15.38
C PHE A 44 5.87 2.65 15.18
N PHE A 45 5.72 3.48 14.16
CA PHE A 45 6.54 4.68 14.02
C PHE A 45 6.39 5.61 15.23
N GLY A 46 5.19 5.66 15.84
CA GLY A 46 4.90 6.37 17.08
C GLY A 46 5.40 5.74 18.38
N GLY A 47 5.99 4.53 18.34
CA GLY A 47 6.46 3.80 19.52
C GLY A 47 5.69 2.50 19.76
N ASP A 48 5.28 2.26 21.00
CA ASP A 48 4.55 1.04 21.38
C ASP A 48 3.06 1.07 20.98
N THR A 49 2.52 2.26 20.78
CA THR A 49 1.15 2.53 20.32
C THR A 49 1.18 3.37 19.03
N PRO A 50 0.18 3.25 18.13
CA PRO A 50 0.15 4.04 16.91
C PRO A 50 0.07 5.53 17.23
N GLY A 51 0.95 6.31 16.61
CA GLY A 51 0.99 7.76 16.75
C GLY A 51 0.55 8.46 15.47
N MET A 52 0.63 9.80 15.48
CA MET A 52 0.25 10.63 14.33
C MET A 52 0.97 10.21 13.04
N LEU A 53 2.24 9.84 13.14
CA LEU A 53 3.02 9.39 11.98
C LEU A 53 2.44 8.11 11.36
N ASP A 54 2.02 7.15 12.18
CA ASP A 54 1.40 5.91 11.70
C ASP A 54 0.11 6.19 10.95
N TYR A 55 -0.77 7.03 11.51
CA TYR A 55 -2.03 7.42 10.87
C TYR A 55 -1.84 8.25 9.60
N MET A 56 -0.74 9.00 9.47
CA MET A 56 -0.41 9.72 8.23
C MET A 56 0.10 8.80 7.12
N ILE A 57 0.81 7.72 7.47
CA ILE A 57 1.35 6.76 6.51
C ILE A 57 0.30 5.73 6.10
N TRP A 58 -0.55 5.31 7.03
CA TRP A 58 -1.50 4.20 6.86
C TRP A 58 -2.36 4.27 5.58
N PRO A 59 -3.00 5.40 5.22
CA PRO A 59 -3.86 5.46 4.03
C PRO A 59 -3.15 5.11 2.71
N TRP A 60 -1.81 5.25 2.68
CA TRP A 60 -0.99 4.87 1.54
C TRP A 60 -0.56 3.41 1.61
N ALA A 61 -0.19 2.94 2.80
CA ALA A 61 0.19 1.55 3.02
C ALA A 61 -0.98 0.57 2.83
N GLU A 62 -2.19 0.96 3.23
CA GLU A 62 -3.43 0.19 3.05
C GLU A 62 -3.65 -0.20 1.58
N ARG A 63 -3.18 0.63 0.64
CA ARG A 63 -3.33 0.41 -0.80
C ARG A 63 -2.29 -0.56 -1.37
N LEU A 64 -1.21 -0.87 -0.66
CA LEU A 64 -0.12 -1.72 -1.16
C LEU A 64 -0.56 -3.13 -1.57
N PRO A 65 -1.47 -3.82 -0.84
CA PRO A 65 -1.97 -5.12 -1.28
C PRO A 65 -2.72 -5.05 -2.61
N MET A 66 -3.48 -3.97 -2.86
CA MET A 66 -4.10 -3.75 -4.18
C MET A 66 -3.04 -3.54 -5.26
N VAL A 67 -1.93 -2.86 -4.95
CA VAL A 67 -0.80 -2.72 -5.88
C VAL A 67 -0.15 -4.08 -6.15
N GLU A 68 0.01 -4.94 -5.15
CA GLU A 68 0.51 -6.32 -5.31
C GLU A 68 -0.33 -7.10 -6.32
N MET A 69 -1.67 -7.01 -6.23
CA MET A 69 -2.58 -7.66 -7.18
C MET A 69 -2.34 -7.21 -8.63
N ILE A 70 -1.95 -5.94 -8.84
CA ILE A 70 -1.63 -5.40 -10.17
C ILE A 70 -0.20 -5.76 -10.60
N ALA A 71 0.72 -5.88 -9.64
CA ALA A 71 2.15 -6.14 -9.87
C ALA A 71 2.45 -7.54 -10.43
N ARG A 72 1.46 -8.45 -10.44
CA ARG A 72 1.60 -9.85 -10.90
C ARG A 72 2.78 -10.52 -10.19
N ASN A 73 3.74 -11.08 -10.94
CA ASN A 73 4.87 -11.84 -10.38
C ASN A 73 6.04 -10.96 -9.89
N ASN A 74 5.87 -9.64 -9.77
CA ASN A 74 6.95 -8.75 -9.35
C ASN A 74 7.20 -8.72 -7.83
N ALA A 75 6.38 -9.39 -7.01
CA ALA A 75 6.56 -9.58 -5.56
C ALA A 75 6.92 -8.27 -4.83
N LEU A 76 5.96 -7.36 -4.71
CA LEU A 76 6.17 -6.02 -4.16
C LEU A 76 6.27 -6.04 -2.63
N LEU A 77 5.42 -6.82 -1.98
CA LEU A 77 5.38 -7.08 -0.54
C LEU A 77 6.10 -8.38 -0.17
N ASN A 78 7.42 -8.39 -0.32
CA ASN A 78 8.26 -9.55 0.00
C ASN A 78 8.64 -9.59 1.51
N GLN A 79 8.30 -10.69 2.18
CA GLN A 79 8.63 -10.95 3.60
C GLN A 79 10.13 -10.95 3.91
N ASP A 80 10.98 -11.38 2.97
CA ASP A 80 12.43 -11.41 3.15
C ASP A 80 13.03 -10.01 3.15
N ARG A 81 12.41 -9.07 2.43
CA ARG A 81 12.90 -7.69 2.29
C ARG A 81 12.23 -6.72 3.25
N PHE A 82 10.94 -6.92 3.53
CA PHE A 82 10.11 -5.97 4.28
C PHE A 82 9.44 -6.58 5.53
N PRO A 83 10.15 -7.37 6.37
CA PRO A 83 9.52 -8.04 7.51
C PRO A 83 8.94 -7.07 8.55
N LYS A 84 9.58 -5.91 8.79
CA LYS A 84 9.08 -4.93 9.77
C LYS A 84 7.90 -4.15 9.23
N MET A 85 7.94 -3.73 7.97
CA MET A 85 6.85 -3.04 7.31
C MET A 85 5.59 -3.92 7.26
N LEU A 86 5.73 -5.21 6.94
CA LEU A 86 4.58 -6.14 6.93
C LEU A 86 3.99 -6.34 8.33
N SER A 87 4.85 -6.51 9.34
CA SER A 87 4.41 -6.59 10.74
C SER A 87 3.68 -5.31 11.17
N TRP A 88 4.22 -4.15 10.82
CA TRP A 88 3.61 -2.85 11.08
C TRP A 88 2.24 -2.71 10.40
N MET A 89 2.11 -3.16 9.15
CA MET A 89 0.83 -3.15 8.44
C MET A 89 -0.20 -4.02 9.17
N ASP A 90 0.18 -5.21 9.64
CA ASP A 90 -0.73 -6.09 10.39
C ASP A 90 -1.14 -5.49 11.74
N PHE A 91 -0.24 -4.77 12.41
CA PHE A 91 -0.58 -4.05 13.63
C PHE A 91 -1.55 -2.89 13.36
N MET A 92 -1.33 -2.13 12.29
CA MET A 92 -2.22 -1.04 11.92
C MET A 92 -3.61 -1.55 11.52
N LYS A 93 -3.73 -2.63 10.73
CA LYS A 93 -5.03 -3.26 10.44
C LYS A 93 -5.80 -3.68 11.69
N ASN A 94 -5.08 -3.96 12.79
CA ASN A 94 -5.69 -4.37 14.04
C ASN A 94 -6.09 -3.22 14.96
N ASP A 95 -5.61 -2.00 14.69
CA ASP A 95 -5.97 -0.80 15.43
C ASP A 95 -7.46 -0.45 15.27
N ALA A 96 -8.06 0.08 16.33
CA ALA A 96 -9.49 0.37 16.38
C ALA A 96 -9.89 1.51 15.44
N ALA A 97 -9.10 2.57 15.33
CA ALA A 97 -9.40 3.70 14.45
C ALA A 97 -9.24 3.30 12.98
N VAL A 98 -8.21 2.52 12.67
CA VAL A 98 -7.98 1.99 11.32
C VAL A 98 -9.13 1.08 10.88
N LYS A 99 -9.58 0.16 11.73
CA LYS A 99 -10.67 -0.78 11.41
C LYS A 99 -11.97 -0.08 11.00
N LEU A 100 -12.27 1.08 11.59
CA LEU A 100 -13.48 1.84 11.29
C LEU A 100 -13.50 2.43 9.88
N SER A 101 -12.34 2.63 9.27
CA SER A 101 -12.22 3.22 7.92
C SER A 101 -11.45 2.32 6.95
N PHE A 102 -11.29 1.04 7.28
CA PHE A 102 -10.51 0.11 6.48
C PHE A 102 -11.26 -0.25 5.21
N ILE A 103 -10.59 -0.13 4.07
CA ILE A 103 -11.11 -0.53 2.77
C ILE A 103 -10.32 -1.74 2.26
N SER A 104 -11.04 -2.79 1.83
CA SER A 104 -10.40 -4.00 1.32
C SER A 104 -9.59 -3.73 0.05
N PRO A 105 -8.53 -4.52 -0.21
CA PRO A 105 -7.77 -4.44 -1.45
C PRO A 105 -8.66 -4.57 -2.70
N GLU A 106 -9.68 -5.43 -2.63
CA GLU A 106 -10.66 -5.67 -3.67
C GLU A 106 -11.53 -4.44 -3.94
N ASN A 107 -11.98 -3.74 -2.89
CA ASN A 107 -12.76 -2.51 -3.03
C ASN A 107 -11.89 -1.38 -3.59
N HIS A 108 -10.63 -1.25 -3.16
CA HIS A 108 -9.67 -0.32 -3.78
C HIS A 108 -9.48 -0.61 -5.28
N LEU A 109 -9.39 -1.89 -5.66
CA LEU A 109 -9.23 -2.30 -7.05
C LEU A 109 -10.50 -2.06 -7.88
N LYS A 110 -11.68 -2.40 -7.36
CA LYS A 110 -12.98 -2.14 -8.00
C LYS A 110 -13.14 -0.62 -8.24
N TYR A 111 -12.75 0.23 -7.27
CA TYR A 111 -12.85 1.68 -7.41
C TYR A 111 -11.91 2.18 -8.51
N LEU A 112 -10.67 1.70 -8.51
CA LEU A 112 -9.69 2.05 -9.53
C LEU A 112 -10.20 1.70 -10.94
N ASN A 113 -10.76 0.51 -11.12
CA ASN A 113 -11.34 0.08 -12.39
C ASN A 113 -12.51 0.97 -12.81
N SER A 114 -13.47 1.24 -11.92
CA SER A 114 -14.62 2.11 -12.21
C SER A 114 -14.20 3.51 -12.68
N ARG A 115 -13.19 4.09 -12.02
CA ARG A 115 -12.62 5.40 -12.38
C ARG A 115 -11.99 5.39 -13.77
N LEU A 116 -11.34 4.29 -14.14
CA LEU A 116 -10.69 4.13 -15.44
C LEU A 116 -11.69 3.91 -16.57
N GLU A 117 -12.84 3.31 -16.28
CA GLU A 117 -13.97 3.20 -17.19
C GLU A 117 -14.70 4.52 -17.42
N GLY A 118 -14.29 5.59 -16.72
CA GLY A 118 -14.93 6.90 -16.78
C GLY A 118 -16.24 6.98 -15.98
N ARG A 119 -16.51 5.98 -15.13
CA ARG A 119 -17.73 5.86 -14.32
C ARG A 119 -17.34 5.55 -12.87
N PRO A 120 -16.74 6.50 -12.13
CA PRO A 120 -16.32 6.24 -10.75
C PRO A 120 -17.52 5.81 -9.89
N ASP A 121 -17.42 4.62 -9.30
CA ASP A 121 -18.39 4.10 -8.34
C ASP A 121 -17.91 4.46 -6.93
N TYR A 122 -18.68 5.27 -6.20
CA TYR A 122 -18.32 5.71 -4.85
C TYR A 122 -18.96 4.83 -3.76
N ASP A 123 -19.94 4.00 -4.13
CA ASP A 123 -20.68 3.12 -3.23
C ASP A 123 -20.12 1.71 -3.35
N MET A 124 -18.90 1.56 -2.83
CA MET A 124 -18.07 0.37 -3.02
C MET A 124 -18.28 -0.70 -1.94
N GLU A 125 -19.04 -0.35 -0.89
CA GLU A 125 -19.36 -1.15 0.28
C GLU A 125 -20.81 -1.64 0.14
N ASP A 126 -21.01 -2.69 -0.66
CA ASP A 126 -22.26 -3.46 -0.71
C ASP A 126 -22.23 -4.63 0.28
#